data_AF-A0A430JHK2-F1
#
_entry.id   AF-A0A430JHK2-F1
#
_cell.length_a   1.000
_cell.length_b   1.000
_cell.length_c   1.000
_cell.angle_alpha   90.00
_cell.angle_beta   90.00
_cell.angle_gamma   90.00
#
_symmetry.space_group_name_H-M   'P 1'
#
loop_
_entity.id
_entity.type
_entity.pdbx_description
1 polymer ?
#
loop_
_entity_poly.entity_id
_entity_poly.type
_entity_poly.pdbx_seq_one_letter_code
_entity_poly.pdbx_strand_id
1 'polypeptide(L)' 'MEKNVDIDMIQIQEKHQYTVWTRVHAQHAKGLVETMKARLIQDNGLSDESNLIFMLYAFKRDNVLMLAADQQN' A
#
# COMPACT_ATOMS: atom_id res chain seq x y z
N MET A 1 1.16 9.61 23.10
CA MET A 1 0.56 8.35 22.60
C MET A 1 0.71 8.38 21.07
N GLU A 2 1.81 7.86 20.54
CA GLU A 2 2.15 7.95 19.09
C GLU A 2 2.53 6.58 18.50
N LYS A 3 2.35 5.46 19.24
CA LYS A 3 2.86 4.14 18.85
C LYS A 3 1.92 3.28 17.98
N ASN A 4 0.70 3.72 17.70
CA ASN A 4 -0.33 2.81 17.17
C ASN A 4 -0.22 2.59 15.66
N VAL A 5 0.24 3.60 14.91
CA VAL A 5 0.26 3.56 13.44
C VAL A 5 1.36 2.65 12.94
N ASP A 6 2.53 2.68 13.62
CA ASP A 6 3.63 1.78 13.34
C ASP A 6 3.23 0.31 13.57
N ILE A 7 2.48 0.03 14.64
CA ILE A 7 2.00 -1.32 14.95
C ILE A 7 1.01 -1.81 13.88
N ASP A 8 0.04 -0.98 13.50
CA ASP A 8 -0.96 -1.34 12.49
C ASP A 8 -0.31 -1.57 11.11
N MET A 9 0.67 -0.73 10.74
CA MET A 9 1.40 -0.90 9.48
C MET A 9 2.24 -2.19 9.48
N ILE A 10 2.94 -2.50 10.58
CA ILE A 10 3.71 -3.74 10.71
C ILE A 10 2.80 -4.96 10.55
N GLN A 11 1.64 -4.97 11.19
CA GLN A 11 0.70 -6.10 11.08
C GLN A 11 0.18 -6.31 9.65
N ILE A 12 -0.06 -5.22 8.91
CA ILE A 12 -0.46 -5.32 7.50
C ILE A 12 0.70 -5.86 6.65
N GLN A 13 1.92 -5.41 6.90
CA GLN A 13 3.11 -5.91 6.21
C GLN A 13 3.37 -7.39 6.47
N GLU A 14 3.11 -7.88 7.68
CA GLU A 14 3.22 -9.31 8.01
C GLU A 14 2.09 -10.15 7.39
N LYS A 15 0.92 -9.55 7.17
CA LYS A 15 -0.26 -10.25 6.64
C LYS A 15 -0.24 -10.42 5.12
N HIS A 16 0.33 -9.48 4.39
CA HIS A 16 0.27 -9.43 2.93
C HIS A 16 1.62 -9.71 2.29
N GLN A 17 1.61 -10.33 1.11
CA GLN A 17 2.83 -10.69 0.39
C GLN A 17 3.61 -9.46 -0.07
N TYR A 18 2.89 -8.43 -0.53
CA TYR A 18 3.48 -7.20 -1.03
C TYR A 18 2.81 -5.99 -0.40
N THR A 19 3.61 -4.99 -0.04
CA THR A 19 3.08 -3.72 0.46
C THR A 19 3.93 -2.55 -0.03
N VAL A 20 3.26 -1.43 -0.30
CA VAL A 20 3.89 -0.11 -0.47
C VAL A 20 3.06 0.92 0.24
N TRP A 21 3.68 1.97 0.76
CA TRP A 21 2.97 3.07 1.40
C TRP A 21 3.52 4.42 0.94
N THR A 22 2.68 5.43 1.10
CA THR A 22 3.03 6.82 0.81
C THR A 22 2.26 7.77 1.71
N ARG A 23 2.81 8.96 1.94
CA ARG A 23 2.07 10.07 2.55
C ARG A 23 1.23 10.76 1.48
N VAL A 24 -0.04 10.96 1.80
CA VAL A 24 -1.03 11.62 0.95
C VAL A 24 -0.91 13.12 1.15
N HIS A 25 -0.65 13.82 0.06
CA HIS A 25 -0.76 15.27 -0.03
C HIS A 25 -1.95 15.61 -0.93
N ALA A 26 -2.78 16.57 -0.53
CA ALA A 26 -4.03 16.91 -1.25
C ALA A 26 -3.80 17.22 -2.74
N GLN A 27 -2.64 17.79 -3.07
CA GLN A 27 -2.23 18.13 -4.44
C GLN A 27 -1.90 16.90 -5.33
N HIS A 28 -1.65 15.71 -4.75
CA HIS A 28 -1.19 14.52 -5.49
C HIS A 28 -2.14 13.31 -5.34
N ALA A 29 -3.40 13.53 -4.96
CA ALA A 29 -4.35 12.41 -4.77
C ALA A 29 -4.82 11.78 -6.09
N LYS A 30 -4.87 12.56 -7.18
CA LYS A 30 -5.33 12.07 -8.49
C LYS A 30 -4.32 11.09 -9.07
N GLY A 31 -4.76 9.87 -9.37
CA GLY A 31 -3.90 8.81 -9.92
C GLY A 31 -2.94 8.19 -8.90
N LEU A 32 -3.08 8.53 -7.61
CA LEU A 32 -2.20 8.03 -6.56
C LEU A 32 -2.22 6.50 -6.47
N VAL A 33 -3.41 5.90 -6.53
CA VAL A 33 -3.57 4.44 -6.44
C VAL A 33 -2.85 3.74 -7.59
N GLU A 34 -3.03 4.19 -8.83
CA GLU A 34 -2.35 3.57 -9.98
C GLU A 34 -0.83 3.77 -9.93
N THR A 35 -0.38 4.93 -9.44
CA THR A 35 1.05 5.16 -9.18
C THR A 35 1.59 4.19 -8.13
N MET A 36 0.81 3.93 -7.08
CA MET A 36 1.18 2.97 -6.03
C MET A 36 1.18 1.53 -6.54
N LYS A 37 0.23 1.13 -7.39
CA LYS A 37 0.25 -0.20 -8.01
C LYS A 37 1.47 -0.39 -8.90
N ALA A 38 1.73 0.56 -9.80
CA ALA A 38 2.91 0.53 -10.67
C ALA A 38 4.21 0.41 -9.85
N ARG A 39 4.30 1.19 -8.77
CA ARG A 39 5.41 1.10 -7.82
C ARG A 39 5.48 -0.27 -7.14
N LEU A 40 4.37 -0.81 -6.65
CA LEU A 40 4.34 -2.13 -6.00
C LEU A 40 4.86 -3.21 -6.94
N ILE A 41 4.42 -3.20 -8.20
CA ILE A 41 4.84 -4.14 -9.24
C ILE A 41 6.35 -4.00 -9.50
N GLN A 42 6.82 -2.77 -9.70
CA GLN A 42 8.23 -2.48 -9.96
C GLN A 42 9.14 -2.86 -8.78
N ASP A 43 8.80 -2.45 -7.56
CA ASP A 43 9.59 -2.65 -6.35
C ASP A 43 9.72 -4.15 -6.00
N ASN A 44 8.75 -4.98 -6.41
CA ASN A 44 8.72 -6.42 -6.12
C ASN A 44 9.03 -7.30 -7.35
N GLY A 45 9.44 -6.71 -8.49
CA GLY A 45 9.79 -7.46 -9.70
C GLY A 45 8.66 -8.29 -10.29
N LEU A 46 7.42 -7.84 -10.14
CA LEU A 46 6.23 -8.52 -10.64
C LEU A 46 6.01 -8.20 -12.12
N SER A 47 5.48 -9.14 -12.89
CA SER A 47 5.26 -8.96 -14.34
C SER A 47 4.13 -7.98 -14.65
N ASP A 48 3.00 -8.13 -13.94
CA ASP A 48 1.79 -7.32 -14.10
C ASP A 48 0.85 -7.49 -12.89
N GLU A 49 -0.33 -6.86 -12.95
CA GLU A 49 -1.35 -6.90 -11.89
C GLU A 49 -2.40 -8.01 -12.02
N SER A 50 -2.36 -8.84 -13.07
CA SER A 50 -3.46 -9.73 -13.45
C SER A 50 -3.78 -10.82 -12.42
N ASN A 51 -2.77 -11.22 -11.64
CA ASN A 51 -2.90 -12.24 -10.60
C ASN A 51 -2.77 -11.64 -9.20
N LEU A 52 -3.01 -10.34 -9.03
CA LEU A 52 -2.90 -9.66 -7.74
C LEU A 52 -4.26 -9.19 -7.23
N ILE A 53 -4.54 -9.48 -5.97
CA ILE A 53 -5.67 -8.92 -5.23
C ILE A 53 -5.16 -7.76 -4.40
N PHE A 54 -5.61 -6.55 -4.70
CA PHE A 54 -5.18 -5.33 -4.01
C PHE A 54 -6.10 -4.97 -2.85
N MET A 55 -5.51 -4.50 -1.75
CA MET A 55 -6.20 -3.96 -0.59
C MET A 55 -5.60 -2.60 -0.21
N LEU A 56 -6.48 -1.65 0.10
CA LEU A 56 -6.08 -0.27 0.41
C LEU A 56 -6.41 0.07 1.86
N TYR A 57 -5.41 0.55 2.58
CA TYR A 57 -5.51 0.96 3.99
C TYR A 57 -5.22 2.45 4.12
N ALA A 58 -6.14 3.19 4.72
CA ALA A 58 -6.04 4.64 4.90
C ALA A 58 -5.87 5.00 6.39
N PHE A 59 -4.71 5.54 6.73
CA PHE A 59 -4.35 6.02 8.06
C PHE A 59 -4.56 7.53 8.13
N LYS A 60 -5.78 7.94 8.53
CA LYS A 60 -6.22 9.35 8.48
C LYS A 60 -5.42 10.31 9.35
N ARG A 61 -4.92 9.85 10.51
CA ARG A 61 -4.17 10.73 11.44
C ARG A 61 -2.82 11.13 10.87
N ASP A 62 -2.19 10.23 10.14
CA ASP A 62 -0.81 10.36 9.64
C ASP A 62 -0.77 10.75 8.16
N ASN A 63 -1.96 10.88 7.55
CA ASN A 63 -2.14 11.06 6.12
C ASN A 63 -1.36 10.00 5.34
N VAL A 64 -1.39 8.74 5.77
CA VAL A 64 -0.72 7.63 5.09
C VAL A 64 -1.74 6.79 4.35
N LEU A 65 -1.39 6.41 3.12
CA LEU A 65 -2.07 5.39 2.35
C LEU A 65 -1.11 4.21 2.19
N MET A 66 -1.56 3.01 2.51
CA MET A 66 -0.84 1.78 2.25
C MET A 66 -1.64 0.95 1.26
N LEU A 67 -0.96 0.49 0.21
CA LEU A 67 -1.45 -0.47 -0.76
C LEU A 67 -0.77 -1.80 -0.46
N ALA A 68 -1.59 -2.81 -0.20
CA ALA A 68 -1.15 -4.19 -0.07
C ALA A 68 -1.63 -5.00 -1.27
N ALA A 69 -0.93 -6.08 -1.58
CA ALA A 69 -1.33 -7.04 -2.61
C ALA A 69 -0.93 -8.47 -2.22
N ASP A 70 -1.78 -9.42 -2.61
CA ASP A 70 -1.53 -10.85 -2.51
C ASP A 70 -1.74 -11.51 -3.87
N GLN A 71 -0.96 -12.54 -4.18
CA GLN A 71 -1.20 -13.36 -5.35
C GLN A 71 -2.53 -14.11 -5.22
N GLN A 72 -3.31 -14.09 -6.30
CA GLN A 72 -4.52 -14.88 -6.45
C GLN A 72 -4.11 -16.35 -6.59
N ASN A 73 -4.26 -17.12 -5.50
CA ASN A 73 -4.11 -18.58 -5.51
C ASN A 73 -5.23 -19.25 -6.33
#